data_AF-A0A329XEE7-F1
#
_entry.id   AF-A0A329XEE7-F1
#
_cell.length_a   1.000
_cell.length_b   1.000
_cell.length_c   1.000
_cell.angle_alpha   90.00
_cell.angle_beta   90.00
_cell.angle_gamma   90.00
#
_symmetry.space_group_name_H-M   'P 1'
#
loop_
_entity.id
_entity.type
_entity.pdbx_description
1 polymer ?
#
loop_
_entity_poly.entity_id
_entity_poly.type
_entity_poly.pdbx_seq_one_letter_code
_entity_poly.pdbx_strand_id
1 'polypeptide(L)'
;MTLVKVNIEDLRSAATSLSGLADSVEDLYDTSASEGRRLYLSTSSLAEVPGYVESLQDESTFLSAKVDWIVLINSDSEGNLPESGEVSYEVDGEDPDTLEEMETALGEAIASLGTDIATSDYEKGDPRLETLSKYLDTWGGNQNVNAALFSSLGPDGTLALTEAVGNHVGLAYGASDSESEMAQKTLAQLKEGLEIATKQWEPDYAQQFGADLVEAAAYPDPDSSYYRLENRNESLTYLLYDTTAGNKFILGTAEKMDELQHEADERGMPSPWNWGTPSRFLPAMINEADEAWALDIPSIIMHDLGGHPYASYEFFSGDDGRVDYWAGQYAYDSGDLSGIAAALDSASTSPYLMRAHKQETASIAARGLEALAGRDDFGVERSQRGVEGAQSLEHILETYMDSLVDTYADSLSRPGGSDLTYDLTTAAGQTIADSP
;
A
#
# COMPACT_ATOMS: atom_id res chain seq x y z
N MET A 1 14.12 -14.67 -32.47
CA MET A 1 15.45 -14.20 -32.09
C MET A 1 16.08 -13.37 -33.19
N THR A 2 16.03 -12.06 -33.00
CA THR A 2 16.69 -11.06 -33.86
C THR A 2 17.75 -10.36 -33.02
N LEU A 3 18.99 -10.29 -33.50
CA LEU A 3 20.05 -9.53 -32.84
C LEU A 3 19.91 -8.04 -33.19
N VAL A 4 19.69 -7.21 -32.18
CA VAL A 4 19.57 -5.75 -32.34
C VAL A 4 20.86 -5.10 -31.82
N LYS A 5 21.37 -4.12 -32.56
CA LYS A 5 22.55 -3.33 -32.20
C LYS A 5 22.18 -1.88 -32.03
N VAL A 6 22.53 -1.30 -30.89
CA VAL A 6 22.13 0.05 -30.52
C VAL A 6 23.29 0.77 -29.87
N ASN A 7 23.42 2.07 -30.15
CA ASN A 7 24.30 2.95 -29.38
C ASN A 7 23.50 3.69 -28.32
N ILE A 8 23.89 3.54 -27.05
CA ILE A 8 23.18 4.12 -25.90
C ILE A 8 23.17 5.66 -25.96
N GLU A 9 24.27 6.28 -26.39
CA GLU A 9 24.39 7.74 -26.46
C GLU A 9 23.48 8.32 -27.54
N ASP A 10 23.40 7.66 -28.71
CA ASP A 10 22.56 8.09 -29.81
C ASP A 10 21.08 8.06 -29.42
N LEU A 11 20.62 6.99 -28.74
CA LEU A 11 19.23 6.90 -28.27
C LEU A 11 18.92 7.94 -27.19
N ARG A 12 19.80 8.12 -26.20
CA ARG A 12 19.61 9.16 -25.16
C ARG A 12 19.56 10.55 -25.76
N SER A 13 20.41 10.82 -26.76
CA SER A 13 20.40 12.09 -27.49
C SER A 13 19.11 12.28 -28.27
N ALA A 14 18.55 11.22 -28.86
CA ALA A 14 17.29 11.28 -29.58
C ALA A 14 16.11 11.59 -28.63
N ALA A 15 16.01 10.87 -27.51
CA ALA A 15 15.00 11.12 -26.48
C ALA A 15 15.08 12.58 -25.97
N THR A 16 16.27 13.03 -25.56
CA THR A 16 16.48 14.40 -25.09
C THR A 16 16.09 15.45 -26.13
N SER A 17 16.38 15.19 -27.41
CA SER A 17 16.04 16.11 -28.51
C SER A 17 14.53 16.21 -28.73
N LEU A 18 13.81 15.09 -28.59
CA LEU A 18 12.35 15.07 -28.71
C LEU A 18 11.67 15.79 -27.55
N SER A 19 12.11 15.54 -26.30
CA SER A 19 11.64 16.29 -25.13
C SER A 19 11.85 17.79 -25.31
N GLY A 20 13.07 18.22 -25.68
CA GLY A 20 13.36 19.64 -25.86
C GLY A 20 12.59 20.30 -27.02
N LEU A 21 12.24 19.53 -28.05
CA LEU A 21 11.35 20.01 -29.12
C LEU A 21 9.91 20.15 -28.61
N ALA A 22 9.40 19.19 -27.84
CA ALA A 22 8.06 19.25 -27.26
C ALA A 22 7.89 20.48 -26.37
N ASP A 23 8.82 20.69 -25.43
CA ASP A 23 8.82 21.86 -24.53
C ASP A 23 8.82 23.18 -25.30
N SER A 24 9.66 23.27 -26.35
CA SER A 24 9.75 24.47 -27.19
C SER A 24 8.43 24.76 -27.94
N VAL A 25 7.73 23.71 -28.39
CA VAL A 25 6.44 23.84 -29.08
C VAL A 25 5.35 24.21 -28.10
N GLU A 26 5.34 23.62 -26.90
CA GLU A 26 4.40 23.92 -25.83
C GLU A 26 4.50 25.39 -25.38
N ASP A 27 5.71 25.88 -25.10
CA ASP A 27 5.97 27.27 -24.72
C ASP A 27 5.47 28.27 -25.76
N LEU A 28 5.73 27.99 -27.05
CA LEU A 28 5.28 28.82 -28.16
C LEU A 28 3.76 28.77 -28.32
N TYR A 29 3.15 27.59 -28.14
CA TYR A 29 1.71 27.42 -28.16
C TYR A 29 1.04 28.22 -27.05
N ASP A 30 1.49 28.07 -25.81
CA ASP A 30 0.91 28.75 -24.64
C ASP A 30 1.03 30.26 -24.76
N THR A 31 2.19 30.75 -25.18
CA THR A 31 2.41 32.18 -25.47
C THR A 31 1.43 32.67 -26.53
N SER A 32 1.35 31.98 -27.67
CA SER A 32 0.51 32.39 -28.81
C SER A 32 -0.98 32.31 -28.50
N ALA A 33 -1.42 31.28 -27.79
CA ALA A 33 -2.80 31.08 -27.39
C ALA A 33 -3.23 32.13 -26.36
N SER A 34 -2.37 32.43 -25.39
CA SER A 34 -2.59 33.48 -24.39
C SER A 34 -2.68 34.88 -25.02
N GLU A 35 -1.75 35.22 -25.93
CA GLU A 35 -1.79 36.49 -26.64
C GLU A 35 -3.02 36.60 -27.57
N GLY A 36 -3.36 35.52 -28.28
CA GLY A 36 -4.55 35.44 -29.12
C GLY A 36 -5.83 35.70 -28.32
N ARG A 37 -5.98 35.04 -27.16
CA ARG A 37 -7.11 35.27 -26.23
C ARG A 37 -7.16 36.72 -25.75
N ARG A 38 -6.01 37.29 -25.35
CA ARG A 38 -5.92 38.69 -24.91
C ARG A 38 -6.34 39.68 -26.00
N LEU A 39 -6.06 39.37 -27.25
CA LEU A 39 -6.40 40.19 -28.42
C LEU A 39 -7.78 39.87 -29.02
N TYR A 40 -8.55 38.96 -28.43
CA TYR A 40 -9.84 38.47 -28.96
C TYR A 40 -9.72 37.90 -30.39
N LEU A 41 -8.59 37.28 -30.71
CA LEU A 41 -8.35 36.59 -31.98
C LEU A 41 -8.72 35.10 -31.86
N SER A 42 -9.19 34.48 -32.95
CA SER A 42 -9.43 33.04 -32.97
C SER A 42 -8.11 32.27 -32.89
N THR A 43 -8.02 31.32 -31.97
CA THR A 43 -6.88 30.39 -31.82
C THR A 43 -7.20 28.99 -32.37
N SER A 44 -8.29 28.84 -33.14
CA SER A 44 -8.75 27.54 -33.65
C SER A 44 -7.70 26.77 -34.46
N SER A 45 -6.79 27.47 -35.15
CA SER A 45 -5.73 26.83 -35.92
C SER A 45 -4.65 26.15 -35.07
N LEU A 46 -4.64 26.41 -33.75
CA LEU A 46 -3.69 25.82 -32.80
C LEU A 46 -4.30 24.65 -32.02
N ALA A 47 -5.55 24.26 -32.28
CA ALA A 47 -6.28 23.30 -31.46
C ALA A 47 -5.61 21.93 -31.35
N GLU A 48 -4.91 21.50 -32.40
CA GLU A 48 -4.22 20.19 -32.46
C GLU A 48 -2.79 20.23 -31.88
N VAL A 49 -2.24 21.42 -31.58
CA VAL A 49 -0.84 21.54 -31.12
C VAL A 49 -0.58 20.78 -29.82
N PRO A 50 -1.46 20.84 -28.80
CA PRO A 50 -1.28 20.04 -27.58
C PRO A 50 -1.13 18.53 -27.85
N GLY A 51 -1.93 17.96 -28.77
CA GLY A 51 -1.83 16.53 -29.09
C GLY A 51 -0.51 16.15 -29.78
N TYR A 52 0.07 17.05 -30.58
CA TYR A 52 1.40 16.84 -31.14
C TYR A 52 2.51 16.96 -30.09
N VAL A 53 2.36 17.84 -29.10
CA VAL A 53 3.30 17.96 -27.96
C VAL A 53 3.28 16.67 -27.14
N GLU A 54 2.09 16.17 -26.79
CA GLU A 54 1.90 14.90 -26.09
C GLU A 54 2.55 13.74 -26.84
N SER A 55 2.32 13.62 -28.16
CA SER A 55 2.95 12.57 -28.99
C SER A 55 4.49 12.64 -28.97
N LEU A 56 5.08 13.84 -28.93
CA LEU A 56 6.54 13.99 -28.85
C LEU A 56 7.08 13.64 -27.45
N GLN A 57 6.33 13.95 -26.40
CA GLN A 57 6.65 13.59 -25.02
C GLN A 57 6.57 12.07 -24.82
N ASP A 58 5.54 11.42 -25.37
CA ASP A 58 5.37 9.97 -25.32
C ASP A 58 6.52 9.25 -26.04
N GLU A 59 6.87 9.69 -27.25
CA GLU A 59 8.01 9.11 -28.00
C GLU A 59 9.33 9.32 -27.27
N SER A 60 9.54 10.49 -26.67
CA SER A 60 10.71 10.77 -25.83
C SER A 60 10.78 9.83 -24.62
N THR A 61 9.65 9.60 -23.96
CA THR A 61 9.54 8.71 -22.80
C THR A 61 9.78 7.26 -23.21
N PHE A 62 9.19 6.81 -24.32
CA PHE A 62 9.40 5.48 -24.88
C PHE A 62 10.89 5.23 -25.15
N LEU A 63 11.58 6.16 -25.82
CA LEU A 63 13.01 6.02 -26.10
C LEU A 63 13.85 6.03 -24.82
N SER A 64 13.47 6.82 -23.82
CA SER A 64 14.15 6.84 -22.52
C SER A 64 13.99 5.50 -21.79
N ALA A 65 12.76 4.98 -21.71
CA ALA A 65 12.47 3.68 -21.14
C ALA A 65 13.22 2.56 -21.87
N LYS A 66 13.25 2.63 -23.20
CA LYS A 66 13.95 1.66 -24.04
C LYS A 66 15.45 1.66 -23.80
N VAL A 67 16.08 2.83 -23.65
CA VAL A 67 17.50 2.90 -23.29
C VAL A 67 17.74 2.24 -21.95
N ASP A 68 16.95 2.60 -20.95
CA ASP A 68 17.15 2.11 -19.59
C ASP A 68 16.91 0.61 -19.48
N TRP A 69 15.92 0.08 -20.20
CA TRP A 69 15.69 -1.35 -20.38
C TRP A 69 16.89 -2.03 -21.05
N ILE A 70 17.40 -1.48 -22.17
CA ILE A 70 18.60 -2.01 -22.85
C ILE A 70 19.79 -2.07 -21.91
N VAL A 71 19.99 -1.03 -21.08
CA VAL A 71 21.08 -0.97 -20.11
C VAL A 71 20.93 -2.05 -19.05
N LEU A 72 19.72 -2.26 -18.51
CA LEU A 72 19.43 -3.29 -17.51
C LEU A 72 19.65 -4.71 -18.05
N ILE A 73 19.10 -5.05 -19.23
CA ILE A 73 19.22 -6.40 -19.80
C ILE A 73 20.65 -6.73 -20.27
N ASN A 74 21.50 -5.71 -20.44
CA ASN A 74 22.92 -5.87 -20.77
C ASN A 74 23.85 -5.68 -19.56
N SER A 75 23.30 -5.65 -18.34
CA SER A 75 24.12 -5.69 -17.13
C SER A 75 24.94 -6.98 -17.08
N ASP A 76 26.17 -6.89 -16.57
CA ASP A 76 26.97 -8.09 -16.35
C ASP A 76 26.52 -8.83 -15.08
N SER A 77 27.08 -10.02 -14.85
CA SER A 77 26.74 -10.85 -13.68
C SER A 77 27.10 -10.21 -12.33
N GLU A 78 27.90 -9.14 -12.32
CA GLU A 78 28.26 -8.36 -11.12
C GLU A 78 27.36 -7.13 -10.96
N GLY A 79 26.39 -6.92 -11.86
CA GLY A 79 25.48 -5.78 -11.85
C GLY A 79 26.06 -4.50 -12.44
N ASN A 80 27.21 -4.56 -13.13
CA ASN A 80 27.76 -3.38 -13.79
C ASN A 80 26.96 -3.07 -15.06
N LEU A 81 26.62 -1.78 -15.23
CA LEU A 81 25.83 -1.30 -16.34
C LEU A 81 26.72 -0.81 -17.49
N PRO A 82 26.40 -1.12 -18.76
CA PRO A 82 27.02 -0.45 -19.89
C PRO A 82 26.49 0.99 -19.95
N GLU A 83 27.28 1.97 -19.51
CA GLU A 83 26.84 3.37 -19.48
C GLU A 83 26.92 4.08 -20.85
N SER A 84 27.64 3.51 -21.82
CA SER A 84 27.88 4.11 -23.14
C SER A 84 28.29 3.08 -24.19
N GLY A 85 28.26 3.48 -25.46
CA GLY A 85 28.76 2.70 -26.59
C GLY A 85 27.72 1.79 -27.26
N GLU A 86 28.21 0.93 -28.16
CA GLU A 86 27.39 -0.06 -28.88
C GLU A 86 27.15 -1.28 -27.99
N VAL A 87 25.88 -1.58 -27.76
CA VAL A 87 25.40 -2.79 -27.08
C VAL A 87 24.58 -3.63 -28.04
N SER A 88 24.46 -4.92 -27.74
CA SER A 88 23.70 -5.86 -28.57
C SER A 88 22.82 -6.73 -27.68
N TYR A 89 21.54 -6.83 -28.01
CA TYR A 89 20.59 -7.68 -27.30
C TYR A 89 19.78 -8.52 -28.28
N GLU A 90 19.27 -9.64 -27.79
CA GLU A 90 18.42 -10.55 -28.57
C GLU A 90 16.97 -10.32 -28.18
N VAL A 91 16.11 -10.13 -29.19
CA VAL A 91 14.66 -10.03 -28.99
C VAL A 91 14.02 -11.37 -29.30
N ASP A 92 13.40 -11.96 -28.29
CA ASP A 92 12.56 -13.15 -28.40
C ASP A 92 11.10 -12.77 -28.64
N GLY A 93 10.80 -12.41 -29.88
CA GLY A 93 9.46 -11.99 -30.29
C GLY A 93 9.49 -10.67 -31.05
N GLU A 94 8.44 -9.89 -30.86
CA GLU A 94 8.37 -8.50 -31.30
C GLU A 94 8.95 -7.60 -30.20
N ASP A 95 9.77 -6.63 -30.61
CA ASP A 95 10.36 -5.61 -29.74
C ASP A 95 9.22 -4.65 -29.34
N PRO A 96 9.08 -4.24 -28.06
CA PRO A 96 8.01 -3.32 -27.64
C PRO A 96 7.88 -2.14 -28.61
N ASP A 97 6.67 -1.92 -29.12
CA ASP A 97 6.39 -0.90 -30.15
C ASP A 97 5.47 0.23 -29.67
N THR A 98 4.94 0.11 -28.44
CA THR A 98 4.20 1.15 -27.74
C THR A 98 4.88 1.56 -26.43
N LEU A 99 4.54 2.75 -25.92
CA LEU A 99 5.01 3.24 -24.62
C LEU A 99 4.65 2.28 -23.48
N GLU A 100 3.40 1.83 -23.44
CA GLU A 100 2.90 0.92 -22.39
C GLU A 100 3.64 -0.43 -22.39
N GLU A 101 3.87 -1.03 -23.56
CA GLU A 101 4.66 -2.26 -23.68
C GLU A 101 6.11 -2.06 -23.23
N MET A 102 6.70 -0.89 -23.54
CA MET A 102 8.08 -0.59 -23.16
C MET A 102 8.20 -0.33 -21.65
N GLU A 103 7.24 0.36 -21.04
CA GLU A 103 7.17 0.53 -19.59
C GLU A 103 7.00 -0.80 -18.86
N THR A 104 6.19 -1.71 -19.42
CA THR A 104 6.02 -3.07 -18.91
C THR A 104 7.33 -3.84 -18.95
N ALA A 105 7.98 -3.90 -20.11
CA ALA A 105 9.27 -4.59 -20.27
C ALA A 105 10.38 -3.98 -19.40
N LEU A 106 10.35 -2.66 -19.17
CA LEU A 106 11.25 -2.00 -18.23
C LEU A 106 10.97 -2.44 -16.78
N GLY A 107 9.71 -2.51 -16.36
CA GLY A 107 9.34 -3.02 -15.04
C GLY A 107 9.79 -4.46 -14.82
N GLU A 108 9.63 -5.33 -15.82
CA GLU A 108 10.15 -6.71 -15.81
C GLU A 108 11.69 -6.75 -15.68
N ALA A 109 12.42 -5.87 -16.36
CA ALA A 109 13.87 -5.80 -16.24
C ALA A 109 14.32 -5.31 -14.85
N ILE A 110 13.61 -4.35 -14.25
CA ILE A 110 13.86 -3.93 -12.86
C ILE A 110 13.55 -5.09 -11.89
N ALA A 111 12.51 -5.88 -12.15
CA ALA A 111 12.18 -7.06 -11.36
C ALA A 111 13.27 -8.13 -11.43
N SER A 112 13.89 -8.32 -12.59
CA SER A 112 15.03 -9.24 -12.75
C SER A 112 16.22 -8.79 -11.89
N LEU A 113 16.55 -7.49 -11.91
CA LEU A 113 17.58 -6.94 -11.02
C LEU A 113 17.23 -7.15 -9.54
N GLY A 114 15.96 -6.90 -9.17
CA GLY A 114 15.46 -7.16 -7.82
C GLY A 114 15.56 -8.63 -7.42
N THR A 115 15.31 -9.55 -8.36
CA THR A 115 15.44 -10.99 -8.14
C THR A 115 16.88 -11.39 -7.86
N ASP A 116 17.85 -10.82 -8.61
CA ASP A 116 19.26 -11.08 -8.39
C ASP A 116 19.71 -10.60 -7.00
N ILE A 117 19.24 -9.41 -6.56
CA ILE A 117 19.50 -8.90 -5.21
C ILE A 117 18.87 -9.82 -4.15
N ALA A 118 17.59 -10.18 -4.33
CA ALA A 118 16.80 -10.97 -3.38
C ALA A 118 17.35 -12.39 -3.16
N THR A 119 17.91 -13.00 -4.21
CA THR A 119 18.42 -14.38 -4.17
C THR A 119 19.90 -14.47 -3.80
N SER A 120 20.65 -13.37 -3.89
CA SER A 120 22.07 -13.31 -3.53
C SER A 120 22.29 -13.24 -2.01
N ASP A 121 23.46 -13.69 -1.57
CA ASP A 121 23.95 -13.43 -0.21
C ASP A 121 24.25 -11.94 -0.01
N TYR A 122 24.19 -11.46 1.23
CA TYR A 122 24.55 -10.08 1.56
C TYR A 122 26.02 -9.80 1.21
N GLU A 123 26.25 -8.77 0.40
CA GLU A 123 27.58 -8.26 0.08
C GLU A 123 27.68 -6.78 0.43
N LYS A 124 28.68 -6.42 1.24
CA LYS A 124 28.88 -5.02 1.65
C LYS A 124 29.21 -4.15 0.42
N GLY A 125 28.44 -3.09 0.22
CA GLY A 125 28.64 -2.16 -0.90
C GLY A 125 28.25 -2.76 -2.25
N ASP A 126 27.20 -3.59 -2.27
CA ASP A 126 26.64 -4.16 -3.50
C ASP A 126 26.21 -3.05 -4.49
N PRO A 127 26.82 -2.97 -5.69
CA PRO A 127 26.51 -1.94 -6.69
C PRO A 127 25.09 -2.06 -7.27
N ARG A 128 24.46 -3.24 -7.14
CA ARG A 128 23.10 -3.47 -7.62
C ARG A 128 22.08 -2.68 -6.81
N LEU A 129 22.35 -2.40 -5.52
CA LEU A 129 21.47 -1.60 -4.68
C LEU A 129 21.38 -0.15 -5.17
N GLU A 130 22.52 0.46 -5.49
CA GLU A 130 22.55 1.82 -6.07
C GLU A 130 21.84 1.85 -7.43
N THR A 131 22.04 0.81 -8.24
CA THR A 131 21.37 0.65 -9.53
C THR A 131 19.85 0.56 -9.37
N LEU A 132 19.36 -0.28 -8.46
CA LEU A 132 17.94 -0.41 -8.17
C LEU A 132 17.37 0.92 -7.70
N SER A 133 18.02 1.58 -6.74
CA SER A 133 17.55 2.87 -6.22
C SER A 133 17.45 3.94 -7.32
N LYS A 134 18.41 3.98 -8.25
CA LYS A 134 18.40 4.90 -9.39
C LYS A 134 17.22 4.66 -10.32
N TYR A 135 16.92 3.41 -10.67
CA TYR A 135 15.81 3.12 -11.56
C TYR A 135 14.45 3.33 -10.88
N LEU A 136 14.34 3.03 -9.58
CA LEU A 136 13.16 3.40 -8.80
C LEU A 136 13.01 4.92 -8.65
N ASP A 137 14.10 5.69 -8.57
CA ASP A 137 14.05 7.16 -8.55
C ASP A 137 13.54 7.72 -9.87
N THR A 138 13.92 7.09 -10.99
CA THR A 138 13.58 7.54 -12.33
C THR A 138 12.16 7.11 -12.74
N TRP A 139 11.79 5.87 -12.44
CA TRP A 139 10.58 5.22 -12.95
C TRP A 139 9.57 4.79 -11.88
N GLY A 140 9.90 4.95 -10.59
CA GLY A 140 9.05 4.54 -9.48
C GLY A 140 7.75 5.35 -9.36
N GLY A 141 7.59 6.46 -10.08
CA GLY A 141 6.31 7.17 -10.22
C GLY A 141 5.41 6.63 -11.35
N ASN A 142 5.91 5.74 -12.21
CA ASN A 142 5.19 5.24 -13.38
C ASN A 142 4.32 4.02 -13.02
N GLN A 143 3.03 4.09 -13.34
CA GLN A 143 2.06 3.06 -12.98
C GLN A 143 2.34 1.71 -13.65
N ASN A 144 2.64 1.70 -14.94
CA ASN A 144 2.87 0.48 -15.72
C ASN A 144 4.19 -0.20 -15.31
N VAL A 145 5.26 0.59 -15.11
CA VAL A 145 6.54 0.06 -14.62
C VAL A 145 6.38 -0.62 -13.26
N ASN A 146 5.71 0.02 -12.31
CA ASN A 146 5.49 -0.58 -10.99
C ASN A 146 4.57 -1.81 -11.05
N ALA A 147 3.47 -1.72 -11.79
CA ALA A 147 2.56 -2.86 -11.96
C ALA A 147 3.29 -4.09 -12.52
N ALA A 148 4.16 -3.91 -13.51
CA ALA A 148 4.97 -4.96 -14.10
C ALA A 148 6.09 -5.45 -13.15
N LEU A 149 6.77 -4.53 -12.45
CA LEU A 149 7.81 -4.84 -11.46
C LEU A 149 7.30 -5.82 -10.40
N PHE A 150 6.23 -5.45 -9.69
CA PHE A 150 5.73 -6.27 -8.58
C PHE A 150 5.01 -7.53 -9.07
N SER A 151 4.37 -7.51 -10.24
CA SER A 151 3.79 -8.72 -10.83
C SER A 151 4.85 -9.73 -11.24
N SER A 152 6.00 -9.26 -11.72
CA SER A 152 7.12 -10.11 -12.13
C SER A 152 7.89 -10.68 -10.94
N LEU A 153 8.08 -9.88 -9.88
CA LEU A 153 8.63 -10.38 -8.60
C LEU A 153 7.68 -11.38 -7.94
N GLY A 154 6.38 -11.14 -8.06
CA GLY A 154 5.35 -11.82 -7.27
C GLY A 154 5.43 -11.45 -5.78
N PRO A 155 4.50 -11.99 -4.96
CA PRO A 155 4.42 -11.68 -3.54
C PRO A 155 5.68 -12.11 -2.77
N ASP A 156 6.16 -13.34 -3.01
CA ASP A 156 7.35 -13.86 -2.34
C ASP A 156 8.62 -13.12 -2.75
N GLY A 157 8.81 -12.83 -4.05
CA GLY A 157 9.94 -12.02 -4.53
C GLY A 157 9.92 -10.58 -4.00
N THR A 158 8.73 -10.01 -3.82
CA THR A 158 8.56 -8.68 -3.20
C THR A 158 9.06 -8.69 -1.76
N LEU A 159 8.63 -9.66 -0.95
CA LEU A 159 9.09 -9.80 0.44
C LEU A 159 10.61 -10.10 0.51
N ALA A 160 11.10 -10.93 -0.40
CA ALA A 160 12.51 -11.28 -0.53
C ALA A 160 13.38 -10.06 -0.79
N LEU A 161 12.97 -9.22 -1.75
CA LEU A 161 13.68 -8.02 -2.13
C LEU A 161 13.68 -7.00 -0.99
N THR A 162 12.53 -6.79 -0.34
CA THR A 162 12.43 -5.95 0.86
C THR A 162 13.37 -6.43 1.96
N GLU A 163 13.43 -7.73 2.23
CA GLU A 163 14.34 -8.29 3.23
C GLU A 163 15.81 -8.08 2.84
N ALA A 164 16.15 -8.35 1.57
CA ALA A 164 17.51 -8.23 1.05
C ALA A 164 18.01 -6.80 1.15
N VAL A 165 17.22 -5.81 0.72
CA VAL A 165 17.54 -4.38 0.88
C VAL A 165 17.61 -4.02 2.37
N GLY A 166 16.68 -4.53 3.19
CA GLY A 166 16.67 -4.33 4.64
C GLY A 166 17.97 -4.74 5.34
N ASN A 167 18.64 -5.80 4.87
CA ASN A 167 19.93 -6.22 5.42
C ASN A 167 21.03 -5.13 5.30
N HIS A 168 20.90 -4.19 4.35
CA HIS A 168 21.82 -3.07 4.17
C HIS A 168 21.52 -1.86 5.09
N VAL A 169 20.43 -1.87 5.86
CA VAL A 169 20.10 -0.78 6.81
C VAL A 169 21.05 -0.75 8.01
N GLY A 170 21.69 -1.87 8.34
CA GLY A 170 22.86 -1.88 9.23
C GLY A 170 22.64 -2.36 10.67
N LEU A 171 21.44 -2.78 11.07
CA LEU A 171 21.24 -3.35 12.42
C LEU A 171 21.84 -4.76 12.57
N ALA A 172 21.88 -5.54 11.49
CA ALA A 172 22.39 -6.92 11.51
C ALA A 172 23.84 -7.07 10.96
N TYR A 173 24.26 -6.26 9.98
CA TYR A 173 25.46 -6.55 9.17
C TYR A 173 26.57 -5.48 9.18
N GLY A 174 26.43 -4.39 9.94
CA GLY A 174 27.48 -3.35 10.03
C GLY A 174 27.73 -2.61 8.70
N ALA A 175 26.63 -2.31 8.00
CA ALA A 175 26.60 -1.42 6.85
C ALA A 175 27.19 -0.04 7.20
N SER A 176 27.73 0.66 6.21
CA SER A 176 28.17 2.06 6.41
C SER A 176 26.98 3.01 6.45
N ASP A 177 27.10 4.19 7.08
CA ASP A 177 26.01 5.18 7.14
C ASP A 177 25.44 5.51 5.73
N SER A 178 26.31 5.67 4.73
CA SER A 178 25.89 5.93 3.35
C SER A 178 25.15 4.75 2.70
N GLU A 179 25.51 3.52 3.06
CA GLU A 179 24.85 2.30 2.57
C GLU A 179 23.48 2.14 3.26
N SER A 180 23.42 2.42 4.56
CA SER A 180 22.18 2.45 5.34
C SER A 180 21.20 3.49 4.80
N GLU A 181 21.64 4.72 4.54
CA GLU A 181 20.79 5.77 3.97
C GLU A 181 20.24 5.39 2.58
N MET A 182 21.08 4.77 1.73
CA MET A 182 20.66 4.28 0.43
C MET A 182 19.63 3.14 0.55
N ALA A 183 19.85 2.21 1.47
CA ALA A 183 18.92 1.11 1.73
C ALA A 183 17.57 1.60 2.25
N GLN A 184 17.55 2.54 3.19
CA GLN A 184 16.32 3.16 3.69
C GLN A 184 15.56 3.88 2.58
N LYS A 185 16.27 4.65 1.73
CA LYS A 185 15.68 5.28 0.55
C LYS A 185 15.07 4.22 -0.38
N THR A 186 15.81 3.16 -0.68
CA THR A 186 15.37 2.10 -1.60
C THR A 186 14.15 1.36 -1.06
N LEU A 187 14.10 1.08 0.25
CA LEU A 187 12.93 0.51 0.91
C LEU A 187 11.69 1.41 0.76
N ALA A 188 11.85 2.72 0.98
CA ALA A 188 10.75 3.67 0.83
C ALA A 188 10.24 3.71 -0.62
N GLN A 189 11.14 3.68 -1.60
CA GLN A 189 10.80 3.61 -3.02
C GLN A 189 10.08 2.31 -3.38
N LEU A 190 10.50 1.16 -2.83
CA LEU A 190 9.81 -0.12 -3.04
C LEU A 190 8.40 -0.10 -2.46
N LYS A 191 8.23 0.46 -1.26
CA LYS A 191 6.90 0.60 -0.63
C LYS A 191 5.99 1.51 -1.48
N GLU A 192 6.46 2.69 -1.86
CA GLU A 192 5.72 3.63 -2.72
C GLU A 192 5.36 2.98 -4.07
N GLY A 193 6.30 2.26 -4.67
CA GLY A 193 6.07 1.52 -5.91
C GLY A 193 4.96 0.48 -5.79
N LEU A 194 4.94 -0.28 -4.68
CA LEU A 194 3.88 -1.28 -4.43
C LEU A 194 2.52 -0.57 -4.24
N GLU A 195 2.49 0.56 -3.53
CA GLU A 195 1.28 1.36 -3.37
C GLU A 195 0.71 1.87 -4.70
N ILE A 196 1.58 2.24 -5.63
CA ILE A 196 1.19 2.62 -7.00
C ILE A 196 0.68 1.41 -7.77
N ALA A 197 1.40 0.29 -7.73
CA ALA A 197 1.03 -0.94 -8.43
C ALA A 197 -0.35 -1.46 -8.02
N THR A 198 -0.62 -1.51 -6.71
CA THR A 198 -1.89 -1.99 -6.15
C THR A 198 -3.10 -1.14 -6.53
N LYS A 199 -2.90 0.12 -6.91
CA LYS A 199 -3.96 1.02 -7.44
C LYS A 199 -4.16 0.88 -8.95
N GLN A 200 -3.14 0.39 -9.66
CA GLN A 200 -3.15 0.21 -11.11
C GLN A 200 -3.74 -1.15 -11.51
N TRP A 201 -3.49 -2.19 -10.73
CA TRP A 201 -3.97 -3.53 -11.03
C TRP A 201 -5.49 -3.65 -11.04
N GLU A 202 -5.96 -4.64 -11.79
CA GLU A 202 -7.35 -5.08 -11.71
C GLU A 202 -7.69 -5.49 -10.25
N PRO A 203 -8.88 -5.11 -9.74
CA PRO A 203 -9.32 -5.36 -8.36
C PRO A 203 -9.05 -6.77 -7.84
N ASP A 204 -9.42 -7.80 -8.62
CA ASP A 204 -9.28 -9.20 -8.21
C ASP A 204 -7.81 -9.63 -8.11
N TYR A 205 -6.95 -9.10 -8.99
CA TYR A 205 -5.52 -9.38 -8.95
C TYR A 205 -4.86 -8.68 -7.75
N ALA A 206 -5.21 -7.42 -7.48
CA ALA A 206 -4.70 -6.69 -6.32
C ALA A 206 -5.07 -7.39 -5.00
N GLN A 207 -6.32 -7.88 -4.88
CA GLN A 207 -6.78 -8.63 -3.72
C GLN A 207 -6.05 -9.96 -3.57
N GLN A 208 -5.90 -10.74 -4.66
CA GLN A 208 -5.16 -12.00 -4.62
C GLN A 208 -3.70 -11.77 -4.26
N PHE A 209 -3.05 -10.76 -4.83
CA PHE A 209 -1.66 -10.42 -4.52
C PHE A 209 -1.48 -10.08 -3.04
N GLY A 210 -2.40 -9.29 -2.47
CA GLY A 210 -2.38 -8.97 -1.03
C GLY A 210 -2.54 -10.21 -0.15
N ALA A 211 -3.44 -11.13 -0.51
CA ALA A 211 -3.59 -12.39 0.19
C ALA A 211 -2.33 -13.25 0.10
N ASP A 212 -1.79 -13.43 -1.11
CA ASP A 212 -0.59 -14.25 -1.33
C ASP A 212 0.66 -13.65 -0.65
N LEU A 213 0.71 -12.32 -0.49
CA LEU A 213 1.78 -11.63 0.25
C LEU A 213 1.77 -12.02 1.73
N VAL A 214 0.59 -12.03 2.36
CA VAL A 214 0.45 -12.45 3.77
C VAL A 214 0.76 -13.93 3.93
N GLU A 215 0.29 -14.77 3.00
CA GLU A 215 0.56 -16.21 3.01
C GLU A 215 2.06 -16.51 2.87
N ALA A 216 2.73 -15.89 1.91
CA ALA A 216 4.16 -16.08 1.68
C ALA A 216 5.03 -15.59 2.86
N ALA A 217 4.59 -14.55 3.58
CA ALA A 217 5.30 -14.07 4.76
C ALA A 217 5.26 -15.07 5.92
N ALA A 218 4.07 -15.60 6.20
CA ALA A 218 3.82 -16.54 7.29
C ALA A 218 4.35 -17.95 6.98
N TYR A 219 4.19 -18.40 5.73
CA TYR A 219 4.53 -19.74 5.28
C TYR A 219 5.34 -19.69 3.97
N PRO A 220 6.65 -19.40 4.02
CA PRO A 220 7.50 -19.36 2.83
C PRO A 220 7.48 -20.70 2.08
N ASP A 221 7.24 -20.64 0.76
CA ASP A 221 7.18 -21.82 -0.10
C ASP A 221 8.59 -22.44 -0.26
N PRO A 222 8.83 -23.69 0.18
CA PRO A 222 10.13 -24.36 0.03
C PRO A 222 10.57 -24.60 -1.41
N ASP A 223 9.64 -24.55 -2.37
CA ASP A 223 9.93 -24.71 -3.80
C ASP A 223 10.23 -23.37 -4.49
N SER A 224 10.07 -22.23 -3.79
CA SER A 224 10.37 -20.91 -4.32
C SER A 224 11.87 -20.70 -4.53
N SER A 225 12.24 -20.01 -5.63
CA SER A 225 13.61 -19.53 -5.85
C SER A 225 14.08 -18.54 -4.79
N TYR A 226 13.16 -17.92 -4.07
CA TYR A 226 13.46 -16.97 -2.99
C TYR A 226 13.52 -17.63 -1.60
N TYR A 227 13.30 -18.94 -1.50
CA TYR A 227 13.14 -19.62 -0.20
C TYR A 227 14.34 -19.43 0.73
N ARG A 228 14.07 -18.98 1.96
CA ARG A 228 14.99 -18.95 3.10
C ARG A 228 14.28 -19.53 4.32
N LEU A 229 15.04 -20.12 5.26
CA LEU A 229 14.50 -20.82 6.45
C LEU A 229 13.84 -19.89 7.50
N GLU A 230 13.70 -18.59 7.22
CA GLU A 230 13.17 -17.58 8.14
C GLU A 230 11.88 -16.98 7.58
N ASN A 231 10.92 -16.66 8.47
CA ASN A 231 9.67 -16.02 8.06
C ASN A 231 9.93 -14.57 7.62
N ARG A 232 9.08 -14.06 6.73
CA ARG A 232 9.25 -12.72 6.13
C ARG A 232 8.32 -11.68 6.73
N ASN A 233 7.95 -11.92 7.98
CA ASN A 233 7.07 -11.04 8.75
C ASN A 233 7.64 -9.63 8.88
N GLU A 234 8.97 -9.45 8.99
CA GLU A 234 9.59 -8.11 8.98
C GLU A 234 9.27 -7.32 7.71
N SER A 235 9.46 -7.96 6.56
CA SER A 235 9.22 -7.35 5.25
C SER A 235 7.75 -7.03 5.07
N LEU A 236 6.85 -7.96 5.44
CA LEU A 236 5.41 -7.74 5.39
C LEU A 236 5.02 -6.54 6.27
N THR A 237 5.48 -6.54 7.52
CA THR A 237 5.26 -5.45 8.47
C THR A 237 5.69 -4.11 7.90
N TYR A 238 6.88 -4.01 7.31
CA TYR A 238 7.35 -2.76 6.73
C TYR A 238 6.51 -2.30 5.53
N LEU A 239 6.16 -3.22 4.63
CA LEU A 239 5.37 -2.89 3.43
C LEU A 239 3.97 -2.40 3.78
N LEU A 240 3.38 -2.93 4.86
CA LEU A 240 2.04 -2.58 5.30
C LEU A 240 1.99 -1.37 6.25
N TYR A 241 3.01 -1.18 7.10
CA TYR A 241 3.04 -0.09 8.08
C TYR A 241 2.76 1.29 7.45
N ASP A 242 1.63 1.92 7.76
CA ASP A 242 1.20 3.23 7.24
C ASP A 242 1.18 3.26 5.69
N THR A 243 0.59 2.23 5.08
CA THR A 243 0.51 2.13 3.63
C THR A 243 -0.66 2.89 3.02
N THR A 244 -0.45 3.46 1.83
CA THR A 244 -1.53 4.06 1.02
C THR A 244 -2.06 3.16 -0.09
N ALA A 245 -1.79 1.85 -0.04
CA ALA A 245 -2.11 0.88 -1.09
C ALA A 245 -3.61 0.84 -1.48
N GLY A 246 -3.94 0.14 -2.58
CA GLY A 246 -5.33 0.02 -3.04
C GLY A 246 -6.24 -0.72 -2.04
N ASN A 247 -7.52 -0.30 -1.94
CA ASN A 247 -8.50 -0.94 -1.04
C ASN A 247 -8.58 -2.48 -1.22
N LYS A 248 -8.52 -2.97 -2.46
CA LYS A 248 -8.62 -4.40 -2.74
C LYS A 248 -7.41 -5.18 -2.29
N PHE A 249 -6.22 -4.61 -2.42
CA PHE A 249 -5.00 -5.19 -1.84
C PHE A 249 -5.11 -5.30 -0.31
N ILE A 250 -5.53 -4.23 0.37
CA ILE A 250 -5.69 -4.22 1.84
C ILE A 250 -6.79 -5.19 2.32
N LEU A 251 -7.86 -5.35 1.54
CA LEU A 251 -8.86 -6.38 1.83
C LEU A 251 -8.25 -7.79 1.76
N GLY A 252 -7.47 -8.07 0.71
CA GLY A 252 -6.81 -9.36 0.54
C GLY A 252 -5.83 -9.69 1.67
N THR A 253 -5.04 -8.71 2.10
CA THR A 253 -4.13 -8.89 3.24
C THR A 253 -4.90 -9.19 4.53
N ALA A 254 -5.98 -8.45 4.80
CA ALA A 254 -6.82 -8.66 5.99
C ALA A 254 -7.54 -10.02 5.99
N GLU A 255 -8.12 -10.42 4.86
CA GLU A 255 -8.82 -11.70 4.74
C GLU A 255 -7.87 -12.88 4.90
N LYS A 256 -6.66 -12.81 4.33
CA LYS A 256 -5.67 -13.88 4.53
C LYS A 256 -5.15 -13.91 5.95
N MET A 257 -4.89 -12.76 6.57
CA MET A 257 -4.49 -12.69 7.98
C MET A 257 -5.55 -13.38 8.88
N ASP A 258 -6.82 -13.08 8.66
CA ASP A 258 -7.96 -13.69 9.34
C ASP A 258 -7.97 -15.23 9.18
N GLU A 259 -7.83 -15.71 7.94
CA GLU A 259 -7.75 -17.14 7.64
C GLU A 259 -6.61 -17.83 8.40
N LEU A 260 -5.38 -17.31 8.30
CA LEU A 260 -4.21 -17.95 8.90
C LEU A 260 -4.23 -17.90 10.44
N GLN A 261 -4.75 -16.82 11.01
CA GLN A 261 -4.88 -16.68 12.45
C GLN A 261 -5.91 -17.69 12.99
N HIS A 262 -7.07 -17.81 12.35
CA HIS A 262 -8.07 -18.80 12.75
C HIS A 262 -7.57 -20.25 12.56
N GLU A 263 -6.86 -20.56 11.47
CA GLU A 263 -6.25 -21.88 11.26
C GLU A 263 -5.26 -22.23 12.38
N ALA A 264 -4.44 -21.27 12.81
CA ALA A 264 -3.49 -21.45 13.90
C ALA A 264 -4.21 -21.72 15.23
N ASP A 265 -5.23 -20.93 15.56
CA ASP A 265 -6.02 -21.07 16.79
C ASP A 265 -6.75 -22.42 16.85
N GLU A 266 -7.41 -22.82 15.76
CA GLU A 266 -8.12 -24.10 15.66
C GLU A 266 -7.18 -25.30 15.86
N ARG A 267 -5.93 -25.18 15.41
CA ARG A 267 -4.89 -26.21 15.56
C ARG A 267 -4.13 -26.11 16.88
N GLY A 268 -4.36 -25.08 17.69
CA GLY A 268 -3.59 -24.79 18.90
C GLY A 268 -2.11 -24.54 18.60
N MET A 269 -1.80 -23.96 17.44
CA MET A 269 -0.47 -23.55 17.04
C MET A 269 -0.14 -22.16 17.60
N PRO A 270 1.15 -21.81 17.74
CA PRO A 270 1.55 -20.43 18.00
C PRO A 270 1.04 -19.49 16.89
N SER A 271 0.82 -18.22 17.23
CA SER A 271 0.47 -17.20 16.25
C SER A 271 1.47 -17.16 15.09
N PRO A 272 1.00 -17.11 13.82
CA PRO A 272 1.87 -17.08 12.65
C PRO A 272 2.67 -15.76 12.54
N TRP A 273 2.30 -14.75 13.31
CA TRP A 273 2.90 -13.41 13.28
C TRP A 273 4.14 -13.29 14.17
N ASN A 274 4.45 -14.31 14.96
CA ASN A 274 5.56 -14.26 15.90
C ASN A 274 6.92 -14.17 15.18
N TRP A 275 7.77 -13.27 15.68
CA TRP A 275 9.08 -13.01 15.13
C TRP A 275 10.15 -13.63 16.03
N GLY A 276 10.73 -14.74 15.58
CA GLY A 276 11.71 -15.51 16.36
C GLY A 276 13.10 -14.89 16.46
N THR A 277 13.34 -13.75 15.81
CA THR A 277 14.65 -13.13 15.64
C THR A 277 14.58 -11.63 15.92
N PRO A 278 15.66 -10.99 16.40
CA PRO A 278 15.74 -9.54 16.47
C PRO A 278 15.50 -8.92 15.09
N SER A 279 14.79 -7.80 15.06
CA SER A 279 14.57 -7.05 13.83
C SER A 279 15.89 -6.60 13.18
N ARG A 280 15.95 -6.71 11.85
CA ARG A 280 17.14 -6.40 11.05
C ARG A 280 17.13 -4.98 10.49
N PHE A 281 15.96 -4.36 10.32
CA PHE A 281 15.86 -3.01 9.79
C PHE A 281 14.66 -2.20 10.28
N LEU A 282 13.58 -2.85 10.72
CA LEU A 282 12.31 -2.18 11.00
C LEU A 282 12.37 -1.01 12.00
N PRO A 283 13.09 -1.07 13.15
CA PRO A 283 13.26 0.06 14.07
C PRO A 283 13.86 1.32 13.44
N ALA A 284 14.58 1.19 12.32
CA ALA A 284 15.11 2.33 11.59
C ALA A 284 14.14 2.88 10.51
N MET A 285 13.03 2.18 10.28
CA MET A 285 12.06 2.48 9.23
C MET A 285 10.70 2.96 9.75
N ILE A 286 10.40 2.74 11.03
CA ILE A 286 9.13 3.15 11.66
C ILE A 286 9.33 4.38 12.55
N ASN A 287 8.25 5.10 12.84
CA ASN A 287 8.29 6.14 13.85
C ASN A 287 8.45 5.51 15.25
N GLU A 288 9.33 6.08 16.07
CA GLU A 288 9.54 5.62 17.46
C GLU A 288 8.24 5.67 18.28
N ALA A 289 7.34 6.60 17.98
CA ALA A 289 6.03 6.70 18.64
C ALA A 289 5.10 5.51 18.36
N ASP A 290 5.33 4.78 17.27
CA ASP A 290 4.47 3.70 16.77
C ASP A 290 5.02 2.31 17.09
N GLU A 291 6.20 2.22 17.74
CA GLU A 291 6.86 0.94 18.05
C GLU A 291 5.96 -0.04 18.81
N ALA A 292 5.00 0.48 19.58
CA ALA A 292 4.05 -0.30 20.35
C ALA A 292 3.02 -1.08 19.52
N TRP A 293 2.83 -0.77 18.24
CA TRP A 293 1.87 -1.47 17.36
C TRP A 293 2.47 -1.84 16.01
N ALA A 294 3.45 -1.08 15.52
CA ALA A 294 4.12 -1.29 14.23
C ALA A 294 5.03 -2.53 14.17
N LEU A 295 5.06 -3.34 15.24
CA LEU A 295 5.74 -4.64 15.30
C LEU A 295 4.75 -5.82 15.28
N ASP A 296 3.45 -5.55 15.33
CA ASP A 296 2.39 -6.56 15.32
C ASP A 296 1.62 -6.49 14.00
N ILE A 297 1.74 -7.53 13.17
CA ILE A 297 1.10 -7.59 11.85
C ILE A 297 -0.42 -7.37 11.97
N PRO A 298 -1.15 -8.02 12.90
CA PRO A 298 -2.56 -7.74 13.07
C PRO A 298 -2.89 -6.32 13.46
N SER A 299 -2.15 -5.70 14.38
CA SER A 299 -2.33 -4.27 14.65
C SER A 299 -2.15 -3.42 13.38
N ILE A 300 -1.09 -3.66 12.60
CA ILE A 300 -0.82 -2.90 11.36
C ILE A 300 -1.94 -3.04 10.35
N ILE A 301 -2.35 -4.27 10.04
CA ILE A 301 -3.42 -4.51 9.07
C ILE A 301 -4.73 -3.87 9.53
N MET A 302 -5.01 -3.86 10.83
CA MET A 302 -6.18 -3.15 11.36
C MET A 302 -6.04 -1.62 11.23
N HIS A 303 -4.86 -1.05 11.45
CA HIS A 303 -4.61 0.36 11.14
C HIS A 303 -4.82 0.66 9.65
N ASP A 304 -4.35 -0.21 8.77
CA ASP A 304 -4.53 -0.07 7.33
C ASP A 304 -6.01 -0.12 6.97
N LEU A 305 -6.80 -1.05 7.51
CA LEU A 305 -8.25 -1.06 7.35
C LEU A 305 -8.89 0.26 7.82
N GLY A 306 -8.37 0.88 8.89
CA GLY A 306 -8.78 2.21 9.34
C GLY A 306 -8.65 3.29 8.24
N GLY A 307 -7.60 3.24 7.43
CA GLY A 307 -7.40 4.13 6.27
C GLY A 307 -8.25 3.78 5.04
N HIS A 308 -8.89 2.61 5.00
CA HIS A 308 -9.52 2.03 3.80
C HIS A 308 -10.99 1.66 4.05
N PRO A 309 -11.95 2.62 3.98
CA PRO A 309 -13.34 2.38 4.37
C PRO A 309 -14.02 1.22 3.63
N TYR A 310 -13.78 1.06 2.33
CA TYR A 310 -14.37 -0.03 1.56
C TYR A 310 -13.78 -1.38 1.94
N ALA A 311 -12.46 -1.46 2.10
CA ALA A 311 -11.79 -2.68 2.57
C ALA A 311 -12.28 -3.07 3.97
N SER A 312 -12.34 -2.11 4.90
CA SER A 312 -12.81 -2.35 6.26
C SER A 312 -14.26 -2.82 6.30
N TYR A 313 -15.14 -2.17 5.53
CA TYR A 313 -16.53 -2.60 5.42
C TYR A 313 -16.67 -4.00 4.83
N GLU A 314 -16.01 -4.30 3.71
CA GLU A 314 -16.07 -5.62 3.08
C GLU A 314 -15.50 -6.70 4.00
N PHE A 315 -14.42 -6.40 4.73
CA PHE A 315 -13.84 -7.30 5.72
C PHE A 315 -14.85 -7.66 6.82
N PHE A 316 -15.43 -6.69 7.52
CA PHE A 316 -16.35 -6.97 8.64
C PHE A 316 -17.74 -7.44 8.21
N SER A 317 -18.21 -7.06 7.01
CA SER A 317 -19.51 -7.52 6.50
C SER A 317 -19.43 -8.88 5.79
N GLY A 318 -18.23 -9.29 5.37
CA GLY A 318 -17.99 -10.58 4.73
C GLY A 318 -18.08 -11.78 5.69
N ASP A 319 -17.74 -11.57 6.97
CA ASP A 319 -17.92 -12.56 8.03
C ASP A 319 -18.31 -11.88 9.35
N ASP A 320 -19.52 -12.20 9.82
CA ASP A 320 -20.05 -11.70 11.07
C ASP A 320 -19.15 -12.06 12.27
N GLY A 321 -18.36 -13.14 12.24
CA GLY A 321 -17.46 -13.54 13.33
C GLY A 321 -16.28 -12.60 13.55
N ARG A 322 -15.86 -11.84 12.53
CA ARG A 322 -14.64 -11.03 12.56
C ARG A 322 -14.67 -9.93 13.60
N VAL A 323 -15.81 -9.26 13.79
CA VAL A 323 -15.94 -8.22 14.81
C VAL A 323 -15.76 -8.82 16.21
N ASP A 324 -16.45 -9.92 16.51
CA ASP A 324 -16.39 -10.55 17.83
C ASP A 324 -14.98 -11.08 18.13
N TYR A 325 -14.32 -11.65 17.12
CA TYR A 325 -12.96 -12.17 17.26
C TYR A 325 -11.94 -11.04 17.41
N TRP A 326 -11.78 -10.17 16.41
CA TRP A 326 -10.72 -9.18 16.39
C TRP A 326 -10.90 -8.09 17.43
N ALA A 327 -12.13 -7.59 17.62
CA ALA A 327 -12.39 -6.57 18.63
C ALA A 327 -12.50 -7.19 20.04
N GLY A 328 -13.16 -8.34 20.19
CA GLY A 328 -13.52 -8.88 21.50
C GLY A 328 -12.56 -9.92 22.08
N GLN A 329 -11.90 -10.75 21.25
CA GLN A 329 -11.21 -11.97 21.70
C GLN A 329 -9.71 -11.95 21.44
N TYR A 330 -9.27 -11.38 20.31
CA TYR A 330 -7.86 -11.37 19.95
C TYR A 330 -7.03 -10.62 20.99
N ALA A 331 -5.91 -11.24 21.39
CA ALA A 331 -4.99 -10.70 22.36
C ALA A 331 -3.88 -9.92 21.63
N TYR A 332 -4.01 -8.58 21.63
CA TYR A 332 -2.98 -7.67 21.13
C TYR A 332 -1.85 -7.57 22.16
N ASP A 333 -1.15 -8.68 22.43
CA ASP A 333 -0.14 -8.77 23.48
C ASP A 333 1.06 -7.84 23.25
N SER A 334 1.46 -7.69 21.99
CA SER A 334 2.53 -6.79 21.52
C SER A 334 2.03 -5.50 20.86
N GLY A 335 0.72 -5.34 20.71
CA GLY A 335 0.06 -4.23 20.02
C GLY A 335 -0.81 -3.36 20.93
N ASP A 336 -1.60 -2.49 20.30
CA ASP A 336 -2.68 -1.76 20.95
C ASP A 336 -4.03 -1.96 20.22
N LEU A 337 -5.09 -1.35 20.76
CA LEU A 337 -6.46 -1.44 20.24
C LEU A 337 -6.84 -0.32 19.28
N SER A 338 -5.91 0.59 18.94
CA SER A 338 -6.22 1.75 18.11
C SER A 338 -6.46 1.38 16.66
N GLY A 339 -5.70 0.42 16.12
CA GLY A 339 -5.93 -0.12 14.77
C GLY A 339 -7.34 -0.71 14.61
N ILE A 340 -7.76 -1.62 15.50
CA ILE A 340 -9.09 -2.24 15.41
C ILE A 340 -10.21 -1.21 15.64
N ALA A 341 -10.02 -0.23 16.52
CA ALA A 341 -10.97 0.86 16.70
C ALA A 341 -11.09 1.73 15.43
N ALA A 342 -9.96 2.05 14.78
CA ALA A 342 -9.93 2.80 13.53
C ALA A 342 -10.60 2.02 12.39
N ALA A 343 -10.35 0.71 12.28
CA ALA A 343 -10.99 -0.16 11.30
C ALA A 343 -12.52 -0.14 11.47
N LEU A 344 -13.02 -0.34 12.69
CA LEU A 344 -14.46 -0.32 12.99
C LEU A 344 -15.09 1.05 12.68
N ASP A 345 -14.40 2.15 12.98
CA ASP A 345 -14.85 3.49 12.65
C ASP A 345 -14.97 3.66 11.12
N SER A 346 -13.89 3.38 10.40
CA SER A 346 -13.83 3.46 8.94
C SER A 346 -14.93 2.65 8.23
N ALA A 347 -15.18 1.43 8.70
CA ALA A 347 -16.23 0.55 8.18
C ALA A 347 -17.65 1.06 8.44
N SER A 348 -17.86 1.80 9.54
CA SER A 348 -19.20 2.09 10.05
C SER A 348 -19.63 3.55 9.93
N THR A 349 -18.71 4.50 9.79
CA THR A 349 -19.00 5.95 9.76
C THR A 349 -18.77 6.62 8.41
N SER A 350 -18.26 5.89 7.40
CA SER A 350 -18.10 6.40 6.05
C SER A 350 -19.45 6.87 5.46
N PRO A 351 -19.61 8.15 5.08
CA PRO A 351 -20.89 8.69 4.63
C PRO A 351 -21.47 8.00 3.39
N TYR A 352 -20.62 7.45 2.53
CA TYR A 352 -21.07 6.70 1.35
C TYR A 352 -21.61 5.33 1.77
N LEU A 353 -20.85 4.58 2.57
CA LEU A 353 -21.23 3.25 3.03
C LEU A 353 -22.47 3.31 3.90
N MET A 354 -22.56 4.28 4.82
CA MET A 354 -23.76 4.52 5.61
C MET A 354 -25.00 4.81 4.76
N ARG A 355 -24.86 5.40 3.56
CA ARG A 355 -26.03 5.63 2.69
C ARG A 355 -26.44 4.36 1.95
N ALA A 356 -25.47 3.57 1.51
CA ALA A 356 -25.67 2.36 0.71
C ALA A 356 -26.03 1.12 1.54
N HIS A 357 -25.44 0.98 2.73
CA HIS A 357 -25.42 -0.23 3.57
C HIS A 357 -25.77 0.08 5.03
N LYS A 358 -26.86 0.84 5.25
CA LYS A 358 -27.26 1.38 6.56
C LYS A 358 -27.29 0.37 7.69
N GLN A 359 -27.86 -0.81 7.42
CA GLN A 359 -28.10 -1.81 8.45
C GLN A 359 -26.79 -2.49 8.85
N GLU A 360 -25.98 -2.80 7.85
CA GLU A 360 -24.69 -3.46 8.01
C GLU A 360 -23.70 -2.54 8.74
N THR A 361 -23.58 -1.27 8.33
CA THR A 361 -22.68 -0.31 9.00
C THR A 361 -23.10 -0.06 10.45
N ALA A 362 -24.42 0.05 10.71
CA ALA A 362 -24.94 0.22 12.08
C ALA A 362 -24.69 -1.04 12.95
N SER A 363 -24.79 -2.22 12.36
CA SER A 363 -24.50 -3.49 13.04
C SER A 363 -23.03 -3.60 13.40
N ILE A 364 -22.13 -3.26 12.48
CA ILE A 364 -20.67 -3.22 12.72
C ILE A 364 -20.35 -2.25 13.87
N ALA A 365 -20.89 -1.02 13.83
CA ALA A 365 -20.71 -0.05 14.91
C ALA A 365 -21.19 -0.57 16.26
N ALA A 366 -22.41 -1.09 16.34
CA ALA A 366 -23.00 -1.56 17.59
C ALA A 366 -22.20 -2.74 18.19
N ARG A 367 -21.86 -3.74 17.37
CA ARG A 367 -21.10 -4.92 17.79
C ARG A 367 -19.67 -4.56 18.15
N GLY A 368 -19.02 -3.69 17.38
CA GLY A 368 -17.66 -3.23 17.65
C GLY A 368 -17.56 -2.48 18.98
N LEU A 369 -18.50 -1.56 19.25
CA LEU A 369 -18.57 -0.87 20.53
C LEU A 369 -18.80 -1.83 21.70
N GLU A 370 -19.74 -2.77 21.56
CA GLU A 370 -20.01 -3.79 22.58
C GLU A 370 -18.78 -4.67 22.84
N ALA A 371 -18.14 -5.16 21.78
CA ALA A 371 -16.97 -6.02 21.86
C ALA A 371 -15.79 -5.32 22.56
N LEU A 372 -15.44 -4.10 22.14
CA LEU A 372 -14.33 -3.34 22.73
C LEU A 372 -14.62 -2.93 24.19
N ALA A 373 -15.82 -2.42 24.47
CA ALA A 373 -16.20 -2.03 25.83
C ALA A 373 -16.32 -3.23 26.78
N GLY A 374 -16.59 -4.42 26.23
CA GLY A 374 -16.67 -5.68 26.96
C GLY A 374 -15.32 -6.29 27.32
N ARG A 375 -14.20 -5.80 26.77
CA ARG A 375 -12.88 -6.34 27.07
C ARG A 375 -12.44 -6.00 28.49
N ASP A 376 -11.74 -6.95 29.12
CA ASP A 376 -11.19 -6.75 30.47
C ASP A 376 -9.98 -5.78 30.49
N ASP A 377 -9.28 -5.64 29.37
CA ASP A 377 -8.08 -4.82 29.19
C ASP A 377 -8.35 -3.43 28.55
N PHE A 378 -9.62 -3.08 28.34
CA PHE A 378 -10.02 -1.78 27.81
C PHE A 378 -10.27 -0.76 28.94
N GLY A 379 -9.62 0.40 28.86
CA GLY A 379 -9.90 1.58 29.70
C GLY A 379 -8.79 2.02 30.66
N VAL A 380 -8.89 3.29 31.09
CA VAL A 380 -7.85 4.05 31.81
C VAL A 380 -7.43 3.40 33.14
N GLU A 381 -8.34 2.73 33.84
CA GLU A 381 -8.06 2.11 35.14
C GLU A 381 -7.61 0.64 35.05
N ARG A 382 -7.66 0.02 33.85
CA ARG A 382 -7.50 -1.44 33.70
C ARG A 382 -6.22 -1.89 33.02
N SER A 383 -5.63 -1.07 32.14
CA SER A 383 -4.32 -1.40 31.53
C SER A 383 -3.71 -0.28 30.68
N GLN A 384 -4.32 0.92 30.62
CA GLN A 384 -3.98 2.02 29.69
C GLN A 384 -4.18 1.72 28.19
N ARG A 385 -4.35 0.45 27.77
CA ARG A 385 -4.70 0.09 26.39
C ARG A 385 -6.10 0.58 26.00
N GLY A 386 -6.21 1.22 24.83
CA GLY A 386 -7.48 1.65 24.24
C GLY A 386 -7.81 3.14 24.42
N VAL A 387 -6.98 3.92 25.12
CA VAL A 387 -7.09 5.39 25.10
C VAL A 387 -6.74 5.92 23.70
N GLU A 388 -5.85 5.24 23.01
CA GLU A 388 -5.37 5.54 21.66
C GLU A 388 -6.48 5.36 20.61
N GLY A 389 -7.38 4.39 20.79
CA GLY A 389 -8.56 4.17 19.94
C GLY A 389 -9.81 4.94 20.37
N ALA A 390 -9.77 5.70 21.47
CA ALA A 390 -10.94 6.35 22.04
C ALA A 390 -11.56 7.40 21.10
N GLN A 391 -10.75 8.08 20.28
CA GLN A 391 -11.23 9.04 19.29
C GLN A 391 -12.09 8.37 18.20
N SER A 392 -11.70 7.19 17.73
CA SER A 392 -12.49 6.42 16.76
C SER A 392 -13.82 5.97 17.37
N LEU A 393 -13.83 5.54 18.63
CA LEU A 393 -15.06 5.16 19.32
C LEU A 393 -15.97 6.36 19.60
N GLU A 394 -15.39 7.51 19.97
CA GLU A 394 -16.10 8.78 20.10
C GLU A 394 -16.77 9.15 18.78
N HIS A 395 -16.03 9.10 17.66
CA HIS A 395 -16.56 9.42 16.34
C HIS A 395 -17.69 8.47 15.88
N ILE A 396 -17.59 7.17 16.16
CA ILE A 396 -18.69 6.22 15.92
C ILE A 396 -19.93 6.64 16.73
N LEU A 397 -19.77 6.91 18.03
CA LEU A 397 -20.88 7.31 18.88
C LEU A 397 -21.51 8.62 18.40
N GLU A 398 -20.72 9.65 18.11
CA GLU A 398 -21.19 10.92 17.56
C GLU A 398 -21.98 10.71 16.26
N THR A 399 -21.44 9.94 15.32
CA THR A 399 -22.07 9.68 14.01
C THR A 399 -23.48 9.08 14.13
N TYR A 400 -23.67 8.10 15.01
CA TYR A 400 -24.97 7.43 15.18
C TYR A 400 -25.89 8.15 16.18
N MET A 401 -25.35 8.99 17.08
CA MET A 401 -26.12 9.80 18.02
C MET A 401 -26.57 11.15 17.43
N ASP A 402 -25.85 11.73 16.47
CA ASP A 402 -26.24 12.96 15.76
C ASP A 402 -27.59 12.78 15.05
N SER A 403 -27.82 11.58 14.53
CA SER A 403 -29.11 11.16 13.96
C SER A 403 -30.26 11.20 14.99
N LEU A 404 -29.99 10.97 16.28
CA LEU A 404 -30.98 11.11 17.36
C LEU A 404 -31.27 12.58 17.66
N VAL A 405 -30.28 13.47 17.56
CA VAL A 405 -30.44 14.92 17.75
C VAL A 405 -31.31 15.51 16.64
N ASP A 406 -31.06 15.15 15.37
CA ASP A 406 -31.86 15.62 14.23
C ASP A 406 -33.27 14.99 14.22
N THR A 407 -33.40 13.70 14.54
CA THR A 407 -34.73 13.06 14.66
C THR A 407 -35.55 13.66 15.82
N TYR A 408 -34.88 14.08 16.90
CA TYR A 408 -35.51 14.82 18.00
C TYR A 408 -35.90 16.24 17.57
N ALA A 409 -35.07 16.93 16.78
CA ALA A 409 -35.29 18.29 16.29
C ALA A 409 -36.41 18.38 15.23
N ASP A 410 -36.51 17.40 14.33
CA ASP A 410 -37.46 17.37 13.20
C ASP A 410 -38.74 16.56 13.45
N SER A 411 -38.95 16.06 14.68
CA SER A 411 -40.22 15.42 15.02
C SER A 411 -41.38 16.43 14.92
N LEU A 412 -42.22 16.27 13.88
CA LEU A 412 -43.42 17.07 13.60
C LEU A 412 -44.50 17.01 14.71
N SER A 413 -44.24 16.26 15.76
CA SER A 413 -45.02 16.22 16.99
C SER A 413 -44.17 16.70 18.15
N ARG A 414 -43.79 17.99 18.15
CA ARG A 414 -43.54 18.73 19.40
C ARG A 414 -44.86 18.73 20.18
N PRO A 415 -45.04 17.96 21.27
CA PRO A 415 -46.11 18.25 22.19
C PRO A 415 -45.65 19.54 22.88
N GLY A 416 -46.37 20.64 22.66
CA GLY A 416 -46.07 21.88 23.35
C GLY A 416 -46.02 21.64 24.87
N GLY A 417 -44.84 21.74 25.47
CA GLY A 417 -44.68 21.94 26.91
C GLY A 417 -44.83 20.74 27.83
N SER A 418 -44.29 19.56 27.49
CA SER A 418 -44.06 18.51 28.50
C SER A 418 -42.71 17.85 28.29
N ASP A 419 -41.90 17.82 29.36
CA ASP A 419 -40.70 16.99 29.48
C ASP A 419 -41.00 15.57 28.96
N LEU A 420 -40.31 15.16 27.90
CA LEU A 420 -40.29 13.78 27.47
C LEU A 420 -39.38 13.02 28.44
N THR A 421 -39.97 12.58 29.56
CA THR A 421 -39.39 11.58 30.45
C THR A 421 -39.62 10.22 29.81
N TYR A 422 -38.55 9.45 29.61
CA TYR A 422 -38.67 8.08 29.14
C TYR A 422 -38.52 7.14 30.33
N ASP A 423 -39.55 6.32 30.60
CA ASP A 423 -39.47 5.27 31.61
C ASP A 423 -38.62 4.10 31.06
N LEU A 424 -37.32 4.10 31.35
CA LEU A 424 -36.47 2.96 31.08
C LEU A 424 -36.88 1.81 32.00
N THR A 425 -37.15 0.64 31.42
CA THR A 425 -37.46 -0.59 32.15
C THR A 425 -36.36 -1.62 31.94
N THR A 426 -36.05 -2.39 32.98
CA THR A 426 -35.13 -3.53 32.88
C THR A 426 -35.75 -4.63 32.01
N ALA A 427 -34.96 -5.60 31.57
CA ALA A 427 -35.45 -6.78 30.82
C ALA A 427 -36.53 -7.60 31.58
N ALA A 428 -36.67 -7.41 32.89
CA ALA A 428 -37.72 -8.00 33.72
C ALA A 428 -38.97 -7.09 33.90
N GLY A 429 -39.02 -5.95 33.21
CA GLY A 429 -40.14 -5.01 33.22
C GLY A 429 -40.19 -4.08 34.45
N GLN A 430 -39.09 -3.92 35.19
CA GLN A 430 -39.05 -2.97 36.31
C GLN A 430 -38.56 -1.60 35.85
N THR A 431 -39.33 -0.55 36.14
CA THR A 431 -38.94 0.83 35.87
C THR A 431 -37.73 1.23 36.70
N ILE A 432 -36.73 1.81 36.05
CA ILE A 432 -35.52 2.32 36.71
C ILE A 432 -35.88 3.65 37.37
N ALA A 433 -35.68 3.74 38.69
CA ALA A 433 -35.88 4.98 39.42
C ALA A 433 -34.85 6.03 38.96
N ASP A 434 -35.30 7.27 38.76
CA ASP A 434 -34.52 8.40 38.26
C ASP A 434 -34.06 8.28 36.78
N SER A 435 -34.85 7.60 35.94
CA SER A 435 -34.71 7.69 34.48
C SER A 435 -35.05 9.11 33.99
N PRO A 436 -34.24 9.71 33.09
CA PRO A 436 -34.38 11.11 32.70
C PRO A 436 -35.69 11.46 31.98
#